data_AF-A0A318JPX4-F1
#
_entry.id   AF-A0A318JPX4-F1
#
_cell.length_a   1.000
_cell.length_b   1.000
_cell.length_c   1.000
_cell.angle_alpha   90.00
_cell.angle_beta   90.00
_cell.angle_gamma   90.00
#
_symmetry.space_group_name_H-M   'P 1'
#
loop_
_entity.id
_entity.type
_entity.pdbx_description
1 polymer ?
#
loop_
_entity_poly.entity_id
_entity_poly.type
_entity_poly.pdbx_seq_one_letter_code
_entity_poly.pdbx_strand_id
1 'polypeptide(L)'
;MLELVAAASAALADQSVTGLRPRVSGAVQQFTLAAVARTALAEAMTYRDDLPVPTKALERMCDLAIQVDQPDIPEKGVLDGTVMRRLLGRITYQQFVFGHAELGDVTRTLALFDDHDPTLTDMPTATQWEGALGVLLSVYLNIAFTSFVGLSKHGGQLSHASIAAAAAVGAFGAGVDAATATSVIENHFATDQGELEASAKAGEADASGHEMWVSNPLLARPMIRRPDGYLAPVVPYVLHKVTPLGMYFTGVQAFGNGFPQLVGDSFEKLVGRHLRLLATLGAQTHPEVTYGRENKRTCDWMVVLPTMVLLVECKGMRSVESARLGQEDGLRILASRVQRAREQIATTATLVSERIPELARIPHDRPIRGLVVTLEPIHNVDTYIYEDLLAPTAIQTATVSAHSLEEILPTLAGLADGQERLLAALTATPPTPAGLERAVKGVDRVRNPISLKLWDDWEASVPAIIAARHAAQ
;
A
#
# COMPACT_ATOMS: atom_id res chain seq x y z
N MET A 1 4.04 -16.03 24.08
CA MET A 1 3.80 -16.19 22.63
C MET A 1 4.17 -14.95 21.85
N LEU A 2 3.53 -13.80 22.13
CA LEU A 2 3.75 -12.55 21.38
C LEU A 2 5.23 -12.13 21.34
N GLU A 3 6.01 -12.36 22.41
CA GLU A 3 7.45 -12.12 22.42
C GLU A 3 8.23 -12.99 21.43
N LEU A 4 7.85 -14.27 21.31
CA LEU A 4 8.48 -15.20 20.36
C LEU A 4 8.12 -14.81 18.91
N VAL A 5 6.88 -14.38 18.69
CA VAL A 5 6.42 -13.84 17.40
C VAL A 5 7.18 -12.55 17.05
N ALA A 6 7.32 -11.63 18.00
CA ALA A 6 8.08 -10.39 17.85
C ALA A 6 9.55 -10.66 17.48
N ALA A 7 10.21 -11.59 18.18
CA ALA A 7 11.59 -11.97 17.90
C ALA A 7 11.75 -12.57 16.50
N ALA A 8 10.84 -13.45 16.08
CA ALA A 8 10.85 -14.02 14.73
C ALA A 8 10.58 -12.96 13.65
N SER A 9 9.61 -12.06 13.88
CA SER A 9 9.28 -10.97 12.96
C SER A 9 10.44 -10.00 12.80
N ALA A 10 11.11 -9.64 13.90
CA ALA A 10 12.30 -8.81 13.91
C ALA A 10 13.47 -9.46 13.14
N ALA A 11 13.70 -10.77 13.33
CA ALA A 11 14.74 -11.49 12.60
C ALA A 11 14.50 -11.52 11.09
N LEU A 12 13.24 -11.55 10.64
CA LEU A 12 12.88 -11.43 9.22
C LEU A 12 13.05 -9.99 8.72
N ALA A 13 12.64 -8.99 9.51
CA ALA A 13 12.78 -7.57 9.15
C ALA A 13 14.27 -7.14 9.07
N ASP A 14 15.11 -7.66 9.97
CA ASP A 14 16.55 -7.36 9.98
C ASP A 14 17.27 -7.85 8.70
N GLN A 15 16.80 -8.95 8.11
CA GLN A 15 17.30 -9.43 6.81
C GLN A 15 17.02 -8.41 5.70
N SER A 16 15.82 -7.82 5.69
CA SER A 16 15.46 -6.75 4.76
C SER A 16 16.33 -5.50 4.96
N VAL A 17 16.55 -5.09 6.22
CA VAL A 17 17.40 -3.93 6.56
C VAL A 17 18.85 -4.15 6.13
N THR A 18 19.37 -5.36 6.27
CA THR A 18 20.76 -5.70 5.90
C THR A 18 20.95 -6.02 4.42
N GLY A 19 19.89 -5.95 3.60
CA GLY A 19 19.93 -6.27 2.16
C GLY A 19 20.17 -7.74 1.86
N LEU A 20 20.09 -8.61 2.87
CA LEU A 20 20.18 -10.06 2.69
C LEU A 20 18.84 -10.54 2.13
N ARG A 21 18.87 -11.23 0.98
CA ARG A 21 17.67 -11.92 0.51
C ARG A 21 17.26 -12.93 1.59
N PRO A 22 16.05 -12.83 2.16
CA PRO A 22 15.63 -13.77 3.17
C PRO A 22 15.68 -15.17 2.57
N ARG A 23 16.14 -16.15 3.35
CA ARG A 23 15.95 -17.56 2.98
C ARG A 23 14.46 -17.86 3.15
N VAL A 24 13.68 -17.64 2.09
CA VAL A 24 12.22 -17.84 2.05
C VAL A 24 11.85 -19.34 2.00
N SER A 25 12.54 -20.18 2.77
CA SER A 25 12.21 -21.60 2.89
C SER A 25 11.67 -21.87 4.29
N GLY A 26 10.35 -21.85 4.44
CA GLY A 26 9.67 -22.19 5.69
C GLY A 26 8.33 -21.48 5.84
N ALA A 27 7.51 -21.96 6.77
CA ALA A 27 6.22 -21.36 7.08
C ALA A 27 6.32 -20.09 7.93
N VAL A 28 7.46 -19.85 8.59
CA VAL A 28 7.69 -18.62 9.37
C VAL A 28 7.92 -17.46 8.40
N GLN A 29 6.86 -16.68 8.18
CA GLN A 29 6.75 -15.56 7.24
C GLN A 29 6.06 -14.41 7.97
N GLN A 30 6.23 -13.16 7.50
CA GLN A 30 5.57 -12.02 8.18
C GLN A 30 4.05 -12.17 8.23
N PHE A 31 3.42 -12.70 7.18
CA PHE A 31 1.97 -12.90 7.17
C PHE A 31 1.49 -14.02 8.10
N THR A 32 2.25 -15.11 8.25
CA THR A 32 1.88 -16.18 9.19
C THR A 32 2.12 -15.74 10.63
N LEU A 33 3.20 -14.99 10.89
CA LEU A 33 3.44 -14.37 12.20
C LEU A 33 2.33 -13.38 12.56
N ALA A 34 1.85 -12.60 11.60
CA ALA A 34 0.72 -11.70 11.82
C ALA A 34 -0.57 -12.44 12.15
N ALA A 35 -0.86 -13.55 11.46
CA ALA A 35 -2.00 -14.41 11.78
C ALA A 35 -1.87 -15.00 13.20
N VAL A 36 -0.71 -15.54 13.56
CA VAL A 36 -0.46 -16.08 14.91
C VAL A 36 -0.56 -15.00 15.99
N ALA A 37 -0.01 -13.80 15.76
CA ALA A 37 -0.12 -12.68 16.69
C ALA A 37 -1.58 -12.26 16.92
N ARG A 38 -2.36 -12.14 15.84
CA ARG A 38 -3.78 -11.81 15.90
C ARG A 38 -4.54 -12.86 16.72
N THR A 39 -4.39 -14.14 16.39
CA THR A 39 -5.07 -15.23 17.11
C THR A 39 -4.67 -15.28 18.58
N ALA A 40 -3.39 -15.06 18.89
CA ALA A 40 -2.93 -15.00 20.28
C ALA A 40 -3.58 -13.85 21.08
N LEU A 41 -3.85 -12.71 20.44
CA LEU A 41 -4.59 -11.59 21.03
C LEU A 41 -6.08 -11.91 21.15
N ALA A 42 -6.72 -12.43 20.11
CA ALA A 42 -8.15 -12.75 20.12
C ALA A 42 -8.51 -13.79 21.20
N GLU A 43 -7.63 -14.77 21.43
CA GLU A 43 -7.83 -15.80 22.45
C GLU A 43 -7.34 -15.39 23.84
N ALA A 44 -6.79 -14.18 24.01
CA ALA A 44 -6.22 -13.67 25.27
C ALA A 44 -5.28 -14.66 25.99
N MET A 45 -4.62 -15.53 25.21
CA MET A 45 -3.84 -16.66 25.73
C MET A 45 -4.58 -17.60 26.70
N THR A 46 -5.92 -17.67 26.64
CA THR A 46 -6.82 -18.40 27.56
C THR A 46 -6.43 -19.87 27.79
N TYR A 47 -5.83 -20.51 26.78
CA TYR A 47 -5.49 -21.94 26.80
C TYR A 47 -4.02 -22.22 27.16
N ARG A 48 -3.32 -21.27 27.80
CA ARG A 48 -1.89 -21.39 28.07
C ARG A 48 -1.60 -21.87 29.50
N ASP A 49 -0.76 -22.89 29.60
CA ASP A 49 0.02 -23.20 30.80
C ASP A 49 1.23 -22.24 30.88
N ASP A 50 1.65 -21.82 32.07
CA ASP A 50 2.76 -20.86 32.34
C ASP A 50 4.14 -21.26 31.76
N LEU A 51 4.21 -22.30 30.94
CA LEU A 51 5.41 -22.79 30.30
C LEU A 51 5.86 -21.89 29.13
N PRO A 52 7.19 -21.79 28.90
CA PRO A 52 7.73 -21.18 27.70
C PRO A 52 7.22 -21.88 26.43
N VAL A 53 6.87 -21.11 25.40
CA VAL A 53 6.50 -21.67 24.10
C VAL A 53 7.80 -22.00 23.34
N PRO A 54 8.04 -23.26 22.94
CA PRO A 54 9.23 -23.61 22.18
C PRO A 54 9.13 -23.10 20.73
N THR A 55 10.27 -22.77 20.10
CA THR A 55 10.33 -22.32 18.70
C THR A 55 9.60 -23.25 17.73
N LYS A 56 9.70 -24.57 17.92
CA LYS A 56 8.99 -25.56 17.10
C LYS A 56 7.47 -25.43 17.16
N ALA A 57 6.92 -24.96 18.28
CA ALA A 57 5.49 -24.70 18.36
C ALA A 57 5.11 -23.47 17.52
N LEU A 58 5.96 -22.43 17.48
CA LEU A 58 5.75 -21.30 16.58
C LEU A 58 5.77 -21.74 15.11
N GLU A 59 6.78 -22.49 14.71
CA GLU A 59 6.88 -23.05 13.34
C GLU A 59 5.62 -23.83 12.98
N ARG A 60 5.15 -24.72 13.87
CA ARG A 60 3.94 -25.50 13.66
C ARG A 60 2.68 -24.62 13.54
N MET A 61 2.54 -23.56 14.33
CA MET A 61 1.37 -22.67 14.17
C MET A 61 1.45 -21.85 12.89
N CYS A 62 2.64 -21.45 12.46
CA CYS A 62 2.83 -20.82 11.17
C CYS A 62 2.50 -21.78 10.02
N ASP A 63 2.88 -23.06 10.12
CA ASP A 63 2.48 -24.12 9.18
C ASP A 63 0.95 -24.26 9.17
N LEU A 64 0.32 -24.32 10.36
CA LEU A 64 -1.14 -24.39 10.47
C LEU A 64 -1.82 -23.16 9.88
N ALA A 65 -1.27 -21.95 10.06
CA ALA A 65 -1.83 -20.74 9.46
C ALA A 65 -1.84 -20.76 7.92
N ILE A 66 -0.91 -21.51 7.30
CA ILE A 66 -0.91 -21.75 5.85
C ILE A 66 -1.92 -22.84 5.47
N GLN A 67 -2.06 -23.85 6.32
CA GLN A 67 -2.88 -25.03 6.08
C GLN A 67 -4.33 -24.91 6.59
N VAL A 68 -4.71 -23.80 7.22
CA VAL A 68 -6.07 -23.65 7.76
C VAL A 68 -7.09 -23.93 6.67
N ASP A 69 -8.03 -24.82 7.02
CA ASP A 69 -9.18 -25.14 6.21
C ASP A 69 -9.93 -23.85 5.85
N GLN A 70 -10.16 -23.68 4.56
CA GLN A 70 -10.91 -22.57 4.03
C GLN A 70 -12.38 -22.99 4.01
N PRO A 71 -13.29 -22.28 4.71
CA PRO A 71 -14.67 -22.73 4.86
C PRO A 71 -15.43 -22.86 3.54
N ASP A 72 -14.99 -22.17 2.49
CA ASP A 72 -15.57 -22.22 1.15
C ASP A 72 -15.00 -23.34 0.25
N ILE A 73 -13.88 -23.99 0.64
CA ILE A 73 -13.27 -25.02 -0.21
C ILE A 73 -14.07 -26.33 -0.07
N PRO A 74 -14.60 -26.89 -1.16
CA PRO A 74 -15.31 -28.16 -1.10
C PRO A 74 -14.34 -29.30 -0.76
N GLU A 75 -14.78 -30.23 0.09
CA GLU A 75 -13.97 -31.42 0.47
C GLU A 75 -13.56 -32.29 -0.74
N LYS A 76 -14.35 -32.27 -1.82
CA LYS A 76 -14.09 -32.99 -3.08
C LYS A 76 -14.59 -32.16 -4.27
N GLY A 77 -13.87 -32.20 -5.39
CA GLY A 77 -14.28 -31.60 -6.66
C GLY A 77 -13.30 -30.56 -7.21
N VAL A 78 -13.71 -29.90 -8.30
CA VAL A 78 -12.97 -28.77 -8.88
C VAL A 78 -13.45 -27.48 -8.21
N LEU A 79 -12.51 -26.61 -7.83
CA LEU A 79 -12.83 -25.27 -7.34
C LEU A 79 -13.53 -24.49 -8.45
N ASP A 80 -14.79 -24.11 -8.24
CA ASP A 80 -15.46 -23.19 -9.16
C ASP A 80 -14.81 -21.79 -9.11
N GLY A 81 -15.08 -20.97 -10.13
CA GLY A 81 -14.49 -19.64 -10.24
C GLY A 81 -14.83 -18.72 -9.07
N THR A 82 -16.02 -18.86 -8.48
CA THR A 82 -16.45 -18.06 -7.32
C THR A 82 -15.66 -18.43 -6.08
N VAL A 83 -15.57 -19.72 -5.73
CA VAL A 83 -14.79 -20.20 -4.58
C VAL A 83 -13.33 -19.80 -4.72
N MET A 84 -12.75 -19.96 -5.92
CA MET A 84 -11.38 -19.53 -6.20
C MET A 84 -11.21 -18.02 -5.99
N ARG A 85 -12.16 -17.19 -6.44
CA ARG A 85 -12.14 -15.74 -6.26
C ARG A 85 -12.13 -15.35 -4.78
N ARG A 86 -12.97 -15.99 -3.96
CA ARG A 86 -13.04 -15.73 -2.50
C ARG A 86 -11.74 -16.10 -1.81
N LEU A 87 -11.22 -17.29 -2.10
CA LEU A 87 -9.94 -17.78 -1.59
C LEU A 87 -8.79 -16.83 -1.94
N LEU A 88 -8.67 -16.45 -3.21
CA LEU A 88 -7.61 -15.56 -3.67
C LEU A 88 -7.77 -14.14 -3.13
N GLY A 89 -9.00 -13.66 -2.94
CA GLY A 89 -9.28 -12.42 -2.23
C GLY A 89 -8.61 -12.43 -0.86
N ARG A 90 -8.94 -13.41 -0.03
CA ARG A 90 -8.37 -13.58 1.32
C ARG A 90 -6.85 -13.68 1.33
N ILE A 91 -6.28 -14.55 0.48
CA ILE A 91 -4.83 -14.76 0.37
C ILE A 91 -4.13 -13.45 0.01
N THR A 92 -4.67 -12.72 -0.97
CA THR A 92 -4.06 -11.48 -1.46
C THR A 92 -3.98 -10.44 -0.35
N TYR A 93 -5.06 -10.22 0.41
CA TYR A 93 -5.05 -9.21 1.49
C TYR A 93 -4.16 -9.60 2.68
N GLN A 94 -4.04 -10.88 2.99
CA GLN A 94 -3.17 -11.32 4.09
C GLN A 94 -1.69 -11.32 3.72
N GLN A 95 -1.35 -11.81 2.53
CA GLN A 95 0.04 -12.08 2.17
C GLN A 95 0.71 -10.88 1.50
N PHE A 96 0.01 -10.20 0.58
CA PHE A 96 0.67 -9.28 -0.33
C PHE A 96 0.96 -7.92 0.32
N VAL A 97 0.35 -7.62 1.47
CA VAL A 97 0.72 -6.45 2.29
C VAL A 97 2.19 -6.46 2.69
N PHE A 98 2.82 -7.63 2.78
CA PHE A 98 4.25 -7.79 3.10
C PHE A 98 5.16 -7.90 1.87
N GLY A 99 4.59 -7.88 0.66
CA GLY A 99 5.33 -8.01 -0.59
C GLY A 99 5.80 -6.69 -1.21
N HIS A 100 5.36 -5.55 -0.67
CA HIS A 100 5.67 -4.23 -1.22
C HIS A 100 6.91 -3.62 -0.58
N ALA A 101 7.67 -2.85 -1.36
CA ALA A 101 8.84 -2.13 -0.87
C ALA A 101 8.43 -0.99 0.09
N GLU A 102 8.84 -1.09 1.35
CA GLU A 102 8.48 -0.15 2.43
C GLU A 102 8.87 1.31 2.10
N LEU A 103 9.98 1.51 1.39
CA LEU A 103 10.46 2.86 1.01
C LEU A 103 9.57 3.56 -0.04
N GLY A 104 8.99 2.79 -0.97
CA GLY A 104 8.07 3.34 -1.96
C GLY A 104 6.82 3.91 -1.29
N ASP A 105 6.33 3.24 -0.25
CA ASP A 105 5.16 3.70 0.48
C ASP A 105 5.45 4.92 1.36
N VAL A 106 6.62 4.99 2.01
CA VAL A 106 7.02 6.17 2.79
C VAL A 106 7.14 7.41 1.90
N THR A 107 7.81 7.30 0.75
CA THR A 107 7.92 8.42 -0.18
C THR A 107 6.57 8.79 -0.79
N ARG A 108 5.66 7.84 -1.02
CA ARG A 108 4.29 8.12 -1.44
C ARG A 108 3.50 8.87 -0.35
N THR A 109 3.70 8.55 0.92
CA THR A 109 3.10 9.31 2.03
C THR A 109 3.54 10.78 1.98
N LEU A 110 4.85 11.03 1.81
CA LEU A 110 5.36 12.40 1.65
C LEU A 110 4.75 13.08 0.42
N ALA A 111 4.70 12.40 -0.73
CA ALA A 111 4.12 12.94 -1.95
C ALA A 111 2.64 13.32 -1.82
N LEU A 112 1.87 12.54 -1.05
CA LEU A 112 0.43 12.73 -0.92
C LEU A 112 0.05 13.79 0.12
N PHE A 113 0.83 13.95 1.19
CA PHE A 113 0.43 14.74 2.35
C PHE A 113 1.36 15.92 2.66
N ASP A 114 2.61 15.89 2.18
CA ASP A 114 3.61 16.93 2.43
C ASP A 114 3.94 17.70 1.13
N ASP A 115 4.51 17.03 0.13
CA ASP A 115 4.87 17.58 -1.20
C ASP A 115 3.72 17.41 -2.22
N HIS A 116 2.48 17.61 -1.78
CA HIS A 116 1.31 17.50 -2.66
C HIS A 116 1.20 18.72 -3.59
N ASP A 117 0.42 18.58 -4.67
CA ASP A 117 0.27 19.63 -5.67
C ASP A 117 -0.34 20.91 -5.05
N PRO A 118 0.31 22.08 -5.19
CA PRO A 118 -0.11 23.31 -4.52
C PRO A 118 -1.46 23.86 -5.03
N THR A 119 -2.01 23.31 -6.11
CA THR A 119 -3.38 23.63 -6.56
C THR A 119 -4.45 23.06 -5.66
N LEU A 120 -4.12 22.11 -4.77
CA LEU A 120 -5.02 21.52 -3.79
C LEU A 120 -5.00 22.31 -2.48
N THR A 121 -5.76 23.40 -2.41
CA THR A 121 -5.72 24.33 -1.28
C THR A 121 -6.37 23.81 0.00
N ASP A 122 -7.19 22.77 -0.10
CA ASP A 122 -7.97 22.23 1.02
C ASP A 122 -7.27 21.07 1.73
N MET A 123 -6.10 20.63 1.24
CA MET A 123 -5.26 19.64 1.89
C MET A 123 -4.79 20.14 3.27
N PRO A 124 -4.69 19.27 4.28
CA PRO A 124 -4.16 19.67 5.59
C PRO A 124 -2.76 20.24 5.46
N THR A 125 -2.57 21.45 5.99
CA THR A 125 -1.28 22.13 6.06
C THR A 125 -0.31 21.40 7.00
N ALA A 126 0.99 21.70 6.88
CA ALA A 126 2.01 21.16 7.78
C ALA A 126 1.67 21.38 9.28
N THR A 127 1.17 22.57 9.63
CA THR A 127 0.75 22.89 11.01
C THR A 127 -0.47 22.10 11.46
N GLN A 128 -1.42 21.79 10.56
CA GLN A 128 -2.56 20.94 10.90
C GLN A 128 -2.14 19.49 11.14
N TRP A 129 -1.22 18.97 10.32
CA TRP A 129 -0.60 17.67 10.57
C TRP A 129 0.18 17.64 11.88
N GLU A 130 0.95 18.70 12.17
CA GLU A 130 1.66 18.84 13.43
C GLU A 130 0.72 18.81 14.63
N GLY A 131 -0.41 19.53 14.56
CA GLY A 131 -1.44 19.47 15.59
C GLY A 131 -2.06 18.09 15.76
N ALA A 132 -2.19 17.31 14.68
CA ALA A 132 -2.76 15.97 14.71
C ALA A 132 -1.78 14.89 15.21
N LEU A 133 -0.48 15.07 14.96
CA LEU A 133 0.57 14.07 15.23
C LEU A 133 1.43 14.43 16.46
N GLY A 134 1.31 15.67 16.96
CA GLY A 134 2.17 16.25 17.99
C GLY A 134 3.55 16.69 17.50
N VAL A 135 3.90 16.40 16.25
CA VAL A 135 5.16 16.72 15.58
C VAL A 135 4.93 16.88 14.08
N LEU A 136 5.83 17.53 13.35
CA LEU A 136 5.80 17.58 11.88
C LEU A 136 5.69 16.17 11.27
N LEU A 137 4.99 16.05 10.14
CA LEU A 137 4.81 14.76 9.46
C LEU A 137 6.15 14.09 9.14
N SER A 138 7.14 14.82 8.65
CA SER A 138 8.48 14.30 8.39
C SER A 138 9.16 13.70 9.64
N VAL A 139 8.98 14.33 10.81
CA VAL A 139 9.45 13.83 12.11
C VAL A 139 8.68 12.59 12.53
N TYR A 140 7.36 12.57 12.35
CA TYR A 140 6.52 11.41 12.63
C TYR A 140 6.95 10.17 11.82
N LEU A 141 7.24 10.34 10.53
CA LEU A 141 7.79 9.27 9.68
C LEU A 141 9.15 8.79 10.21
N ASN A 142 9.99 9.70 10.69
CA ASN A 142 11.32 9.34 11.17
C ASN A 142 11.29 8.61 12.52
N ILE A 143 10.34 8.96 13.39
CA ILE A 143 10.05 8.22 14.62
C ILE A 143 9.62 6.79 14.26
N ALA A 144 8.72 6.62 13.29
CA ALA A 144 8.31 5.29 12.83
C ALA A 144 9.48 4.47 12.25
N PHE A 145 10.28 5.08 11.37
CA PHE A 145 11.43 4.43 10.75
C PHE A 145 12.51 4.04 11.76
N THR A 146 12.89 4.96 12.65
CA THR A 146 13.87 4.68 13.71
C THR A 146 13.35 3.61 14.68
N SER A 147 12.06 3.64 15.02
CA SER A 147 11.43 2.60 15.85
C SER A 147 11.46 1.24 15.15
N PHE A 148 11.14 1.18 13.85
CA PHE A 148 11.21 -0.04 13.05
C PHE A 148 12.63 -0.63 13.05
N VAL A 149 13.66 0.20 12.84
CA VAL A 149 15.06 -0.24 12.89
C VAL A 149 15.42 -0.77 14.28
N GLY A 150 15.08 -0.02 15.34
CA GLY A 150 15.32 -0.45 16.72
C GLY A 150 14.66 -1.78 17.06
N LEU A 151 13.38 -1.94 16.72
CA LEU A 151 12.63 -3.18 16.91
C LEU A 151 13.25 -4.34 16.14
N SER A 152 13.65 -4.12 14.89
CA SER A 152 14.29 -5.14 14.05
C SER A 152 15.61 -5.64 14.67
N LYS A 153 16.39 -4.74 15.27
CA LYS A 153 17.70 -5.06 15.90
C LYS A 153 17.58 -5.66 17.30
N HIS A 154 16.44 -5.50 17.96
CA HIS A 154 16.26 -5.89 19.37
C HIS A 154 15.12 -6.89 19.57
N GLY A 155 14.93 -7.81 18.61
CA GLY A 155 13.98 -8.92 18.77
C GLY A 155 12.53 -8.47 18.93
N GLY A 156 12.17 -7.34 18.32
CA GLY A 156 10.84 -6.75 18.37
C GLY A 156 10.57 -5.97 19.65
N GLN A 157 11.61 -5.66 20.44
CA GLN A 157 11.51 -4.83 21.64
C GLN A 157 12.12 -3.45 21.40
N LEU A 158 11.49 -2.41 21.92
CA LEU A 158 12.00 -1.04 21.89
C LEU A 158 11.96 -0.48 23.31
N SER A 159 13.11 -0.51 23.98
CA SER A 159 13.21 -0.05 25.37
C SER A 159 13.23 1.48 25.46
N HIS A 160 12.81 2.04 26.61
CA HIS A 160 12.98 3.47 26.88
C HIS A 160 14.45 3.92 26.79
N ALA A 161 15.38 3.06 27.20
CA ALA A 161 16.82 3.32 27.08
C ALA A 161 17.27 3.38 25.61
N SER A 162 16.74 2.51 24.75
CA SER A 162 17.00 2.54 23.30
C SER A 162 16.47 3.81 22.65
N ILE A 163 15.28 4.27 23.04
CA ILE A 163 14.70 5.54 22.58
C ILE A 163 15.59 6.71 23.04
N ALA A 164 16.00 6.73 24.31
CA ALA A 164 16.89 7.77 24.82
C ALA A 164 18.24 7.80 24.10
N ALA A 165 18.84 6.64 23.83
CA ALA A 165 20.08 6.53 23.09
C ALA A 165 19.92 7.01 21.63
N ALA A 166 18.82 6.64 20.97
CA ALA A 166 18.51 7.08 19.61
C ALA A 166 18.30 8.61 19.54
N ALA A 167 17.59 9.19 20.51
CA ALA A 167 17.41 10.64 20.60
C ALA A 167 18.74 11.37 20.87
N ALA A 168 19.61 10.81 21.72
CA ALA A 168 20.92 11.40 22.05
C ALA A 168 21.85 11.52 20.83
N VAL A 169 21.71 10.64 19.84
CA VAL A 169 22.44 10.71 18.57
C VAL A 169 21.64 11.40 17.45
N GLY A 170 20.47 11.96 17.76
CA GLY A 170 19.62 12.68 16.81
C GLY A 170 18.88 11.79 15.81
N ALA A 171 18.76 10.48 16.04
CA ALA A 171 18.18 9.54 15.09
C ALA A 171 16.73 9.89 14.71
N PHE A 172 15.96 10.46 15.64
CA PHE A 172 14.58 10.90 15.40
C PHE A 172 14.44 12.25 14.67
N GLY A 173 15.55 12.93 14.40
CA GLY A 173 15.58 14.24 13.74
C GLY A 173 16.06 15.36 14.67
N ALA A 174 16.38 16.52 14.09
CA ALA A 174 16.85 17.68 14.87
C ALA A 174 15.80 18.11 15.89
N GLY A 175 16.23 18.31 17.13
CA GLY A 175 15.37 18.85 18.19
C GLY A 175 14.34 17.86 18.74
N VAL A 176 14.35 16.60 18.30
CA VAL A 176 13.44 15.57 18.81
C VAL A 176 14.11 14.84 19.96
N ASP A 177 13.70 15.18 21.18
CA ASP A 177 14.16 14.51 22.38
C ASP A 177 13.42 13.18 22.62
N ALA A 178 13.91 12.42 23.60
CA ALA A 178 13.34 11.12 23.95
C ALA A 178 11.88 11.24 24.42
N ALA A 179 11.54 12.31 25.14
CA ALA A 179 10.19 12.52 25.65
C ALA A 179 9.18 12.75 24.52
N THR A 180 9.56 13.54 23.52
CA THR A 180 8.76 13.80 22.33
C THR A 180 8.56 12.52 21.52
N ALA A 181 9.65 11.78 21.25
CA ALA A 181 9.56 10.51 20.54
C ALA A 181 8.66 9.49 21.27
N THR A 182 8.83 9.36 22.59
CA THR A 182 7.98 8.52 23.44
C THR A 182 6.52 8.96 23.37
N SER A 183 6.22 10.26 23.49
CA SER A 183 4.84 10.74 23.41
C SER A 183 4.18 10.40 22.07
N VAL A 184 4.90 10.51 20.95
CA VAL A 184 4.38 10.15 19.63
C VAL A 184 4.12 8.65 19.54
N ILE A 185 5.05 7.83 20.01
CA ILE A 185 4.89 6.37 20.08
C ILE A 185 3.63 6.01 20.89
N GLU A 186 3.47 6.61 22.06
CA GLU A 186 2.33 6.36 22.96
C GLU A 186 0.98 6.74 22.35
N ASN A 187 0.91 7.85 21.63
CA ASN A 187 -0.34 8.37 21.09
C ASN A 187 -0.77 7.65 19.80
N HIS A 188 0.18 7.19 18.99
CA HIS A 188 -0.11 6.73 17.63
C HIS A 188 0.23 5.26 17.36
N PHE A 189 1.25 4.72 18.01
CA PHE A 189 1.79 3.40 17.69
C PHE A 189 1.52 2.35 18.77
N ALA A 190 1.53 2.76 20.04
CA ALA A 190 1.40 1.85 21.17
C ALA A 190 -0.01 1.85 21.77
N THR A 191 -0.41 0.70 22.29
CA THR A 191 -1.50 0.61 23.25
C THR A 191 -1.30 -0.55 24.24
N ASP A 192 -2.20 -0.71 25.20
CA ASP A 192 -2.20 -1.81 26.15
C ASP A 192 -2.69 -3.12 25.52
N GLN A 193 -2.16 -4.24 26.02
CA GLN A 193 -2.51 -5.56 25.48
C GLN A 193 -4.01 -5.83 25.55
N GLY A 194 -4.67 -5.48 26.67
CA GLY A 194 -6.10 -5.70 26.84
C GLY A 194 -6.97 -4.95 25.82
N GLU A 195 -6.55 -3.77 25.35
CA GLU A 195 -7.27 -3.06 24.29
C GLU A 195 -7.16 -3.79 22.95
N LEU A 196 -5.98 -4.34 22.64
CA LEU A 196 -5.77 -5.14 21.44
C LEU A 196 -6.54 -6.45 21.48
N GLU A 197 -6.61 -7.12 22.63
CA GLU A 197 -7.40 -8.34 22.84
C GLU A 197 -8.90 -8.05 22.64
N ALA A 198 -9.41 -6.97 23.25
CA ALA A 198 -10.79 -6.53 23.07
C ALA A 198 -11.10 -6.18 21.61
N SER A 199 -10.20 -5.45 20.93
CA SER A 199 -10.37 -5.10 19.51
C SER A 199 -10.29 -6.34 18.61
N ALA A 200 -9.40 -7.29 18.89
CA ALA A 200 -9.31 -8.55 18.15
C ALA A 200 -10.61 -9.35 18.28
N LYS A 201 -11.16 -9.45 19.50
CA LYS A 201 -12.38 -10.21 19.77
C LYS A 201 -13.62 -9.55 19.17
N ALA A 202 -13.71 -8.22 19.25
CA ALA A 202 -14.80 -7.48 18.63
C ALA A 202 -14.86 -7.70 17.10
N GLY A 203 -13.70 -7.76 16.45
CA GLY A 203 -13.61 -8.04 15.01
C GLY A 203 -14.06 -9.45 14.60
N GLU A 204 -14.16 -10.41 15.52
CA GLU A 204 -14.61 -11.78 15.24
C GLU A 204 -16.14 -11.94 15.27
N ALA A 205 -16.86 -10.98 15.86
CA ALA A 205 -18.28 -11.15 16.19
C ALA A 205 -19.15 -11.57 14.99
N ASP A 206 -18.82 -11.07 13.79
CA ASP A 206 -19.57 -11.31 12.56
C ASP A 206 -18.80 -12.19 11.54
N ALA A 207 -17.69 -12.82 11.96
CA ALA A 207 -16.76 -13.50 11.07
C ALA A 207 -16.66 -15.02 11.31
N SER A 208 -17.78 -15.67 11.67
CA SER A 208 -17.82 -17.11 11.97
C SER A 208 -17.16 -17.95 10.87
N GLY A 209 -16.19 -18.77 11.26
CA GLY A 209 -15.39 -19.61 10.35
C GLY A 209 -14.38 -18.85 9.49
N HIS A 210 -14.32 -17.53 9.60
CA HIS A 210 -13.45 -16.64 8.86
C HIS A 210 -12.54 -15.77 9.76
N GLU A 211 -12.46 -16.12 11.03
CA GLU A 211 -11.85 -15.31 12.08
C GLU A 211 -10.41 -14.93 11.71
N MET A 212 -9.63 -15.87 11.17
CA MET A 212 -8.22 -15.60 10.80
C MET A 212 -8.03 -14.48 9.75
N TRP A 213 -9.07 -14.15 8.96
CA TRP A 213 -9.00 -13.17 7.87
C TRP A 213 -9.53 -11.79 8.25
N VAL A 214 -10.11 -11.61 9.44
CA VAL A 214 -10.53 -10.27 9.89
C VAL A 214 -9.32 -9.38 10.13
N SER A 215 -9.55 -8.07 10.17
CA SER A 215 -8.48 -7.10 10.34
C SER A 215 -7.65 -7.36 11.60
N ASN A 216 -6.33 -7.28 11.47
CA ASN A 216 -5.42 -7.39 12.61
C ASN A 216 -5.39 -6.06 13.37
N PRO A 217 -5.71 -6.01 14.68
CA PRO A 217 -5.72 -4.75 15.45
C PRO A 217 -4.34 -4.08 15.51
N LEU A 218 -3.25 -4.85 15.34
CA LEU A 218 -1.89 -4.33 15.27
C LEU A 218 -1.64 -3.42 14.05
N LEU A 219 -2.49 -3.44 13.02
CA LEU A 219 -2.41 -2.46 11.92
C LEU A 219 -2.71 -1.03 12.41
N ALA A 220 -3.59 -0.89 13.40
CA ALA A 220 -3.96 0.41 13.96
C ALA A 220 -2.99 0.87 15.06
N ARG A 221 -2.57 -0.06 15.93
CA ARG A 221 -1.63 0.12 17.05
C ARG A 221 -0.58 -1.00 17.04
N PRO A 222 0.53 -0.85 16.30
CA PRO A 222 1.51 -1.92 16.06
C PRO A 222 2.33 -2.33 17.28
N MET A 223 2.33 -1.55 18.36
CA MET A 223 3.14 -1.79 19.54
C MET A 223 2.27 -2.02 20.79
N ILE A 224 2.77 -2.86 21.68
CA ILE A 224 2.17 -3.18 22.98
C ILE A 224 3.03 -2.55 24.07
N ARG A 225 2.41 -1.79 24.98
CA ARG A 225 3.09 -1.21 26.15
C ARG A 225 3.65 -2.31 27.07
N ARG A 226 4.84 -2.06 27.59
CA ARG A 226 5.57 -2.87 28.58
C ARG A 226 6.22 -1.93 29.60
N PRO A 227 6.55 -2.42 30.82
CA PRO A 227 7.15 -1.58 31.85
C PRO A 227 8.43 -0.86 31.41
N ASP A 228 9.26 -1.51 30.59
CA ASP A 228 10.56 -0.98 30.15
C ASP A 228 10.54 -0.44 28.70
N GLY A 229 9.37 -0.31 28.07
CA GLY A 229 9.20 0.20 26.72
C GLY A 229 8.09 -0.50 25.94
N TYR A 230 8.40 -1.02 24.76
CA TYR A 230 7.39 -1.53 23.83
C TYR A 230 7.77 -2.88 23.21
N LEU A 231 6.74 -3.65 22.86
CA LEU A 231 6.85 -4.87 22.08
C LEU A 231 6.07 -4.73 20.78
N ALA A 232 6.68 -4.97 19.62
CA ALA A 232 5.98 -5.05 18.34
C ALA A 232 5.93 -6.52 17.87
N PRO A 233 4.77 -7.20 18.00
CA PRO A 233 4.65 -8.59 17.55
C PRO A 233 4.91 -8.76 16.04
N VAL A 234 4.50 -7.77 15.24
CA VAL A 234 4.71 -7.74 13.79
C VAL A 234 5.43 -6.45 13.44
N VAL A 235 6.76 -6.51 13.41
CA VAL A 235 7.62 -5.33 13.26
C VAL A 235 7.28 -4.48 12.02
N PRO A 236 7.01 -5.05 10.83
CA PRO A 236 6.64 -4.27 9.64
C PRO A 236 5.38 -3.41 9.80
N TYR A 237 4.47 -3.74 10.73
CA TYR A 237 3.27 -2.92 10.94
C TYR A 237 3.57 -1.52 11.49
N VAL A 238 4.75 -1.30 12.07
CA VAL A 238 5.22 0.04 12.45
C VAL A 238 5.39 0.94 11.23
N LEU A 239 6.00 0.42 10.16
CA LEU A 239 6.09 1.16 8.90
C LEU A 239 4.74 1.20 8.17
N HIS A 240 3.95 0.12 8.25
CA HIS A 240 2.61 0.11 7.66
C HIS A 240 1.74 1.26 8.18
N LYS A 241 1.86 1.62 9.46
CA LYS A 241 1.14 2.72 10.10
C LYS A 241 1.39 4.09 9.45
N VAL A 242 2.53 4.26 8.79
CA VAL A 242 2.92 5.51 8.13
C VAL A 242 2.83 5.46 6.61
N THR A 243 2.32 4.37 6.04
CA THR A 243 1.98 4.29 4.60
C THR A 243 0.77 5.16 4.28
N PRO A 244 0.44 5.38 2.99
CA PRO A 244 -0.78 6.11 2.61
C PRO A 244 -2.06 5.52 3.22
N LEU A 245 -2.09 4.20 3.46
CA LEU A 245 -3.22 3.55 4.11
C LEU A 245 -3.28 3.88 5.62
N GLY A 246 -2.16 3.78 6.32
CA GLY A 246 -2.11 4.12 7.75
C GLY A 246 -2.40 5.60 8.02
N MET A 247 -1.87 6.48 7.16
CA MET A 247 -2.12 7.92 7.22
C MET A 247 -3.52 8.31 6.77
N TYR A 248 -4.15 7.54 5.87
CA TYR A 248 -5.56 7.73 5.52
C TYR A 248 -6.45 7.67 6.78
N PHE A 249 -6.33 6.61 7.59
CA PHE A 249 -7.14 6.47 8.81
C PHE A 249 -6.77 7.50 9.88
N THR A 250 -5.48 7.82 10.00
CA THR A 250 -5.01 8.88 10.92
C THR A 250 -5.62 10.23 10.55
N GLY A 251 -5.65 10.57 9.26
CA GLY A 251 -6.26 11.81 8.79
C GLY A 251 -7.78 11.81 8.83
N VAL A 252 -8.46 10.67 8.63
CA VAL A 252 -9.92 10.58 8.87
C VAL A 252 -10.24 10.90 10.33
N GLN A 253 -9.47 10.38 11.27
CA GLN A 253 -9.65 10.67 12.69
C GLN A 253 -9.40 12.15 13.03
N ALA A 254 -8.38 12.76 12.41
CA ALA A 254 -7.98 14.14 12.70
C ALA A 254 -8.79 15.21 11.96
N PHE A 255 -9.18 14.95 10.72
CA PHE A 255 -9.74 15.94 9.79
C PHE A 255 -11.15 15.58 9.30
N GLY A 256 -11.68 14.42 9.67
CA GLY A 256 -13.06 14.01 9.42
C GLY A 256 -13.32 13.41 8.04
N ASN A 257 -14.61 13.22 7.74
CA ASN A 257 -15.09 12.43 6.61
C ASN A 257 -14.83 13.05 5.22
N GLY A 258 -14.39 14.32 5.15
CA GLY A 258 -13.99 14.96 3.89
C GLY A 258 -12.57 14.58 3.44
N PHE A 259 -11.71 14.17 4.38
CA PHE A 259 -10.31 13.83 4.11
C PHE A 259 -10.11 12.77 3.02
N PRO A 260 -10.91 11.69 2.94
CA PRO A 260 -10.79 10.70 1.87
C PRO A 260 -10.85 11.26 0.45
N GLN A 261 -11.70 12.28 0.21
CA GLN A 261 -11.79 12.93 -1.09
C GLN A 261 -10.49 13.68 -1.40
N LEU A 262 -9.96 14.43 -0.43
CA LEU A 262 -8.70 15.16 -0.57
C LEU A 262 -7.52 14.23 -0.89
N VAL A 263 -7.48 13.04 -0.26
CA VAL A 263 -6.48 12.00 -0.61
C VAL A 263 -6.64 11.52 -2.05
N GLY A 264 -7.88 11.35 -2.52
CA GLY A 264 -8.19 11.02 -3.90
C GLY A 264 -7.67 12.07 -4.88
N ASP A 265 -7.96 13.34 -4.62
CA ASP A 265 -7.54 14.47 -5.44
C ASP A 265 -6.00 14.59 -5.47
N SER A 266 -5.34 14.44 -4.31
CA SER A 266 -3.87 14.42 -4.21
C SER A 266 -3.26 13.24 -4.98
N PHE A 267 -3.89 12.07 -4.90
CA PHE A 267 -3.46 10.89 -5.64
C PHE A 267 -3.56 11.09 -7.16
N GLU A 268 -4.64 11.69 -7.66
CA GLU A 268 -4.77 12.04 -9.07
C GLU A 268 -3.62 12.93 -9.55
N LYS A 269 -3.23 13.95 -8.76
CA LYS A 269 -2.09 14.82 -9.09
C LYS A 269 -0.77 14.07 -9.09
N LEU A 270 -0.57 13.17 -8.13
CA LEU A 270 0.62 12.33 -8.05
C LEU A 270 0.75 11.39 -9.26
N VAL A 271 -0.36 10.79 -9.72
CA VAL A 271 -0.36 9.99 -10.96
C VAL A 271 0.04 10.86 -12.15
N GLY A 272 -0.51 12.07 -12.26
CA GLY A 272 -0.10 13.04 -13.28
C GLY A 272 1.39 13.36 -13.29
N ARG A 273 2.01 13.52 -12.10
CA ARG A 273 3.46 13.73 -11.96
C ARG A 273 4.26 12.56 -12.53
N HIS A 274 3.82 11.33 -12.31
CA HIS A 274 4.46 10.12 -12.86
C HIS A 274 4.23 9.97 -14.36
N LEU A 275 3.04 10.26 -14.87
CA LEU A 275 2.74 10.21 -16.31
C LEU A 275 3.63 11.16 -17.12
N ARG A 276 4.01 12.32 -16.55
CA ARG A 276 4.94 13.28 -17.18
C ARG A 276 6.36 12.73 -17.35
N LEU A 277 6.76 11.67 -16.64
CA LEU A 277 8.04 11.00 -16.89
C LEU A 277 8.14 10.45 -18.31
N LEU A 278 7.00 10.12 -18.94
CA LEU A 278 6.94 9.66 -20.33
C LEU A 278 7.24 10.76 -21.36
N ALA A 279 7.47 12.02 -20.94
CA ALA A 279 7.85 13.10 -21.85
C ALA A 279 9.14 12.79 -22.63
N THR A 280 10.05 11.98 -22.08
CA THR A 280 11.24 11.48 -22.77
C THR A 280 10.91 10.61 -23.99
N LEU A 281 9.71 10.02 -24.01
CA LEU A 281 9.15 9.27 -25.12
C LEU A 281 8.31 10.15 -26.07
N GLY A 282 8.40 11.48 -25.96
CA GLY A 282 7.60 12.42 -26.74
C GLY A 282 6.14 12.51 -26.29
N ALA A 283 5.81 12.06 -25.08
CA ALA A 283 4.46 12.14 -24.55
C ALA A 283 4.06 13.56 -24.16
N GLN A 284 2.80 13.94 -24.42
CA GLN A 284 2.15 15.14 -23.89
C GLN A 284 1.07 14.72 -22.91
N THR A 285 1.19 15.17 -21.65
CA THR A 285 0.24 14.84 -20.59
C THR A 285 -0.75 15.99 -20.40
N HIS A 286 -2.03 15.67 -20.50
CA HIS A 286 -3.14 16.61 -20.33
C HIS A 286 -3.98 16.19 -19.13
N PRO A 287 -4.29 17.12 -18.20
CA PRO A 287 -5.26 16.84 -17.15
C PRO A 287 -6.66 16.73 -17.75
N GLU A 288 -7.57 16.20 -16.92
CA GLU A 288 -9.00 16.19 -17.10
C GLU A 288 -9.54 17.51 -17.67
N VAL A 289 -10.53 17.40 -18.57
CA VAL A 289 -11.17 18.52 -19.25
C VAL A 289 -12.66 18.52 -18.94
N THR A 290 -13.17 19.71 -18.59
CA THR A 290 -14.62 19.95 -18.47
C THR A 290 -15.21 20.24 -19.84
N TYR A 291 -16.36 19.64 -20.16
CA TYR A 291 -17.02 19.79 -21.46
C TYR A 291 -18.55 19.88 -21.36
N GLY A 292 -19.14 20.48 -22.39
CA GLY A 292 -20.59 20.60 -22.52
C GLY A 292 -21.25 21.53 -21.48
N ARG A 293 -22.55 21.78 -21.65
CA ARG A 293 -23.31 22.72 -20.79
C ARG A 293 -23.49 22.24 -19.35
N GLU A 294 -23.41 20.94 -19.13
CA GLU A 294 -23.57 20.30 -17.82
C GLU A 294 -22.24 20.23 -17.03
N ASN A 295 -21.15 20.81 -17.56
CA ASN A 295 -19.81 20.74 -16.96
C ASN A 295 -19.39 19.29 -16.63
N LYS A 296 -19.63 18.37 -17.55
CA LYS A 296 -19.16 16.98 -17.42
C LYS A 296 -17.64 16.95 -17.51
N ARG A 297 -17.04 15.92 -16.94
CA ARG A 297 -15.59 15.76 -16.90
C ARG A 297 -15.17 14.50 -17.65
N THR A 298 -14.00 14.56 -18.32
CA THR A 298 -13.35 13.39 -18.92
C THR A 298 -12.76 12.47 -17.84
N CYS A 299 -11.99 11.46 -18.24
CA CYS A 299 -11.08 10.79 -17.31
C CYS A 299 -9.98 11.74 -16.82
N ASP A 300 -9.35 11.37 -15.70
CA ASP A 300 -8.44 12.23 -14.93
C ASP A 300 -7.21 12.70 -15.72
N TRP A 301 -6.68 11.83 -16.59
CA TRP A 301 -5.54 12.18 -17.44
C TRP A 301 -5.66 11.60 -18.85
N MET A 302 -5.13 12.35 -19.82
CA MET A 302 -4.93 11.93 -21.20
C MET A 302 -3.45 12.11 -21.57
N VAL A 303 -2.80 11.03 -21.99
CA VAL A 303 -1.39 11.06 -22.42
C VAL A 303 -1.32 10.77 -23.92
N VAL A 304 -0.87 11.76 -24.68
CA VAL A 304 -0.72 11.67 -26.13
C VAL A 304 0.72 11.27 -26.44
N LEU A 305 0.92 10.05 -26.94
CA LEU A 305 2.20 9.57 -27.46
C LEU A 305 2.16 9.51 -28.98
N PRO A 306 3.32 9.55 -29.68
CA PRO A 306 3.39 9.37 -31.12
C PRO A 306 2.62 8.14 -31.65
N THR A 307 2.64 7.02 -30.94
CA THR A 307 2.04 5.75 -31.40
C THR A 307 0.64 5.47 -30.85
N MET A 308 0.19 6.16 -29.80
CA MET A 308 -1.11 5.91 -29.14
C MET A 308 -1.60 7.08 -28.28
N VAL A 309 -2.87 7.04 -27.90
CA VAL A 309 -3.41 7.85 -26.79
C VAL A 309 -3.73 6.94 -25.61
N LEU A 310 -3.19 7.28 -24.44
CA LEU A 310 -3.47 6.59 -23.19
C LEU A 310 -4.43 7.44 -22.34
N LEU A 311 -5.58 6.88 -22.03
CA LEU A 311 -6.58 7.46 -21.14
C LEU A 311 -6.43 6.83 -19.75
N VAL A 312 -6.27 7.66 -18.73
CA VAL A 312 -5.99 7.21 -17.36
C VAL A 312 -7.07 7.70 -16.42
N GLU A 313 -7.60 6.79 -15.62
CA GLU A 313 -8.53 7.06 -14.52
C GLU A 313 -7.91 6.57 -13.22
N CYS A 314 -7.90 7.43 -12.20
CA CYS A 314 -7.36 7.16 -10.88
C CYS A 314 -8.48 6.74 -9.94
N LYS A 315 -8.18 5.83 -9.02
CA LYS A 315 -9.09 5.46 -7.92
C LYS A 315 -8.31 5.40 -6.61
N GLY A 316 -8.54 6.38 -5.75
CA GLY A 316 -8.09 6.38 -4.34
C GLY A 316 -8.86 5.40 -3.45
N MET A 317 -9.60 4.46 -4.03
CA MET A 317 -10.50 3.56 -3.33
C MET A 317 -9.75 2.59 -2.41
N ARG A 318 -10.39 2.30 -1.27
CA ARG A 318 -9.94 1.32 -0.29
C ARG A 318 -10.78 0.07 -0.38
N SER A 319 -10.15 -1.08 -0.14
CA SER A 319 -10.88 -2.34 -0.02
C SER A 319 -11.68 -2.36 1.27
N VAL A 320 -12.97 -2.64 1.15
CA VAL A 320 -13.87 -2.83 2.29
C VAL A 320 -13.55 -4.15 3.00
N GLU A 321 -13.87 -4.24 4.28
CA GLU A 321 -13.60 -5.44 5.08
C GLU A 321 -14.22 -6.70 4.49
N SER A 322 -15.45 -6.62 3.97
CA SER A 322 -16.10 -7.75 3.28
C SER A 322 -15.29 -8.25 2.08
N ALA A 323 -14.64 -7.37 1.32
CA ALA A 323 -13.76 -7.77 0.22
C ALA A 323 -12.49 -8.45 0.76
N ARG A 324 -11.97 -8.01 1.91
CA ARG A 324 -10.80 -8.62 2.57
C ARG A 324 -11.08 -10.02 3.08
N LEU A 325 -12.28 -10.25 3.59
CA LEU A 325 -12.79 -11.57 3.98
C LEU A 325 -13.11 -12.48 2.79
N GLY A 326 -12.98 -11.98 1.56
CA GLY A 326 -13.35 -12.71 0.36
C GLY A 326 -14.86 -12.90 0.22
N GLN A 327 -15.68 -12.07 0.86
CA GLN A 327 -17.14 -12.13 0.70
C GLN A 327 -17.52 -11.59 -0.68
N GLU A 328 -18.44 -12.30 -1.35
CA GLU A 328 -18.82 -12.01 -2.73
C GLU A 328 -19.32 -10.58 -2.94
N ASP A 329 -20.15 -10.06 -2.04
CA ASP A 329 -20.67 -8.68 -2.14
C ASP A 329 -19.56 -7.63 -2.05
N GLY A 330 -18.57 -7.85 -1.17
CA GLY A 330 -17.40 -6.99 -1.07
C GLY A 330 -16.56 -7.00 -2.34
N LEU A 331 -16.35 -8.18 -2.93
CA LEU A 331 -15.62 -8.34 -4.20
C LEU A 331 -16.38 -7.72 -5.38
N ARG A 332 -17.71 -7.79 -5.40
CA ARG A 332 -18.56 -7.09 -6.39
C ARG A 332 -18.49 -5.58 -6.26
N ILE A 333 -18.49 -5.06 -5.04
CA ILE A 333 -18.30 -3.62 -4.79
C ILE A 333 -16.92 -3.18 -5.31
N LEU A 334 -15.87 -3.97 -5.06
CA LEU A 334 -14.54 -3.69 -5.58
C LEU A 334 -14.51 -3.68 -7.12
N ALA A 335 -15.05 -4.72 -7.76
CA ALA A 335 -15.12 -4.84 -9.22
C ALA A 335 -15.95 -3.73 -9.87
N SER A 336 -17.10 -3.37 -9.30
CA SER A 336 -17.97 -2.30 -9.82
C SER A 336 -17.30 -0.93 -9.84
N ARG A 337 -16.42 -0.63 -8.86
CA ARG A 337 -15.65 0.63 -8.85
C ARG A 337 -14.61 0.66 -9.97
N VAL A 338 -13.95 -0.46 -10.25
CA VAL A 338 -13.03 -0.59 -11.39
C VAL A 338 -13.81 -0.53 -12.71
N GLN A 339 -14.96 -1.19 -12.78
CA GLN A 339 -15.84 -1.14 -13.95
C GLN A 339 -16.27 0.29 -14.28
N ARG A 340 -16.66 1.08 -13.27
CA ARG A 340 -16.99 2.50 -13.45
C ARG A 340 -15.83 3.30 -14.04
N ALA A 341 -14.59 3.03 -13.58
CA ALA A 341 -13.40 3.66 -14.12
C ALA A 341 -13.20 3.33 -15.61
N ARG A 342 -13.41 2.07 -16.00
CA ARG A 342 -13.35 1.62 -17.40
C ARG A 342 -14.42 2.29 -18.27
N GLU A 343 -15.61 2.52 -17.72
CA GLU A 343 -16.70 3.23 -18.40
C GLU A 343 -16.39 4.73 -18.60
N GLN A 344 -15.76 5.38 -17.62
CA GLN A 344 -15.28 6.77 -17.75
C GLN A 344 -14.22 6.91 -18.86
N ILE A 345 -13.29 5.95 -18.93
CA ILE A 345 -12.30 5.85 -20.01
C ILE A 345 -13.00 5.64 -21.36
N ALA A 346 -13.94 4.70 -21.46
CA ALA A 346 -14.66 4.43 -22.70
C ALA A 346 -15.48 5.65 -23.16
N THR A 347 -16.11 6.35 -22.23
CA THR A 347 -16.85 7.60 -22.51
C THR A 347 -15.89 8.65 -23.07
N THR A 348 -14.73 8.84 -22.44
CA THR A 348 -13.73 9.80 -22.91
C THR A 348 -13.21 9.46 -24.30
N ALA A 349 -12.98 8.17 -24.59
CA ALA A 349 -12.55 7.74 -25.93
C ALA A 349 -13.60 8.04 -27.01
N THR A 350 -14.89 7.91 -26.69
CA THR A 350 -15.98 8.32 -27.59
C THR A 350 -15.91 9.83 -27.86
N LEU A 351 -15.73 10.66 -26.83
CA LEU A 351 -15.62 12.13 -26.99
C LEU A 351 -14.43 12.54 -27.86
N VAL A 352 -13.28 11.85 -27.71
CA VAL A 352 -12.10 12.04 -28.57
C VAL A 352 -12.43 11.67 -30.02
N SER A 353 -13.11 10.55 -30.22
CA SER A 353 -13.48 10.07 -31.56
C SER A 353 -14.49 10.99 -32.26
N GLU A 354 -15.42 11.58 -31.49
CA GLU A 354 -16.41 12.57 -31.95
C GLU A 354 -15.81 13.96 -32.19
N ARG A 355 -14.56 14.19 -31.78
CA ARG A 355 -13.81 15.45 -31.95
C ARG A 355 -14.54 16.66 -31.36
N ILE A 356 -15.02 16.53 -30.12
CA ILE A 356 -15.60 17.67 -29.42
C ILE A 356 -14.57 18.82 -29.32
N PRO A 357 -14.98 20.09 -29.38
CA PRO A 357 -14.07 21.23 -29.41
C PRO A 357 -13.07 21.26 -28.25
N GLU A 358 -13.52 20.89 -27.04
CA GLU A 358 -12.72 20.87 -25.82
C GLU A 358 -11.57 19.85 -25.87
N LEU A 359 -11.68 18.82 -26.71
CA LEU A 359 -10.68 17.77 -26.91
C LEU A 359 -9.95 17.87 -28.26
N ALA A 360 -10.04 19.00 -28.97
CA ALA A 360 -9.43 19.18 -30.29
C ALA A 360 -7.90 18.93 -30.33
N ARG A 361 -7.22 19.06 -29.18
CA ARG A 361 -5.77 18.78 -29.02
C ARG A 361 -5.43 17.29 -28.89
N ILE A 362 -6.41 16.44 -28.61
CA ILE A 362 -6.21 14.99 -28.42
C ILE A 362 -6.44 14.31 -29.76
N PRO A 363 -5.43 13.62 -30.33
CA PRO A 363 -5.57 12.99 -31.63
C PRO A 363 -6.48 11.76 -31.56
N HIS A 364 -7.29 11.58 -32.60
CA HIS A 364 -8.18 10.44 -32.80
C HIS A 364 -7.69 9.47 -33.89
N ASP A 365 -6.47 9.68 -34.40
CA ASP A 365 -5.90 8.97 -35.56
C ASP A 365 -5.02 7.76 -35.20
N ARG A 366 -4.94 7.43 -33.92
CA ARG A 366 -4.07 6.37 -33.37
C ARG A 366 -4.81 5.52 -32.34
N PRO A 367 -4.31 4.32 -32.01
CA PRO A 367 -4.93 3.47 -31.01
C PRO A 367 -5.15 4.19 -29.68
N ILE A 368 -6.34 4.04 -29.10
CA ILE A 368 -6.66 4.49 -27.74
C ILE A 368 -6.56 3.28 -26.79
N ARG A 369 -5.92 3.45 -25.65
CA ARG A 369 -5.83 2.47 -24.56
C ARG A 369 -6.23 3.09 -23.23
N GLY A 370 -6.79 2.26 -22.36
CA GLY A 370 -7.18 2.64 -21.01
C GLY A 370 -6.18 2.14 -19.96
N LEU A 371 -6.05 2.90 -18.88
CA LEU A 371 -5.36 2.48 -17.66
C LEU A 371 -6.14 2.96 -16.43
N VAL A 372 -6.58 2.04 -15.59
CA VAL A 372 -7.09 2.36 -14.26
C VAL A 372 -5.93 2.29 -13.27
N VAL A 373 -5.65 3.37 -12.55
CA VAL A 373 -4.59 3.41 -11.54
C VAL A 373 -5.23 3.43 -10.16
N THR A 374 -4.94 2.45 -9.32
CA THR A 374 -5.49 2.35 -7.97
C THR A 374 -4.44 2.69 -6.91
N LEU A 375 -4.82 3.44 -5.88
CA LEU A 375 -3.89 3.77 -4.79
C LEU A 375 -3.50 2.54 -3.97
N GLU A 376 -4.46 1.63 -3.77
CA GLU A 376 -4.25 0.30 -3.21
C GLU A 376 -4.21 -0.76 -4.31
N PRO A 377 -3.38 -1.80 -4.21
CA PRO A 377 -3.28 -2.81 -5.24
C PRO A 377 -4.52 -3.71 -5.27
N ILE A 378 -5.03 -3.98 -6.47
CA ILE A 378 -6.13 -4.92 -6.73
C ILE A 378 -5.61 -6.05 -7.63
N HIS A 379 -4.75 -6.90 -7.08
CA HIS A 379 -3.88 -7.81 -7.84
C HIS A 379 -4.59 -8.76 -8.83
N ASN A 380 -5.84 -9.12 -8.57
CA ASN A 380 -6.55 -10.15 -9.33
C ASN A 380 -7.59 -9.60 -10.31
N VAL A 381 -7.84 -8.28 -10.35
CA VAL A 381 -9.01 -7.73 -11.05
C VAL A 381 -8.99 -7.92 -12.56
N ASP A 382 -7.82 -7.92 -13.20
CA ASP A 382 -7.69 -8.16 -14.65
C ASP A 382 -7.44 -9.62 -15.02
N THR A 383 -7.53 -10.54 -14.05
CA THR A 383 -7.38 -11.97 -14.30
C THR A 383 -8.71 -12.61 -14.65
N TYR A 384 -8.69 -13.83 -15.19
CA TYR A 384 -9.89 -14.61 -15.48
C TYR A 384 -10.77 -14.85 -14.23
N ILE A 385 -10.22 -14.66 -13.02
CA ILE A 385 -10.93 -14.84 -11.75
C ILE A 385 -12.01 -13.75 -11.54
N TYR A 386 -11.94 -12.63 -12.26
CA TYR A 386 -12.89 -11.51 -12.18
C TYR A 386 -13.65 -11.26 -13.49
N GLU A 387 -13.48 -12.14 -14.50
CA GLU A 387 -14.02 -11.91 -15.85
C GLU A 387 -15.55 -11.78 -15.88
N ASP A 388 -16.26 -12.50 -15.02
CA ASP A 388 -17.71 -12.45 -14.88
C ASP A 388 -18.23 -11.25 -14.08
N LEU A 389 -17.34 -10.52 -13.39
CA LEU A 389 -17.67 -9.30 -12.65
C LEU A 389 -17.38 -8.01 -13.43
N LEU A 390 -16.71 -8.12 -14.58
CA LEU A 390 -16.25 -7.00 -15.38
C LEU A 390 -16.83 -7.08 -16.79
N ALA A 391 -17.69 -6.11 -17.14
CA ALA A 391 -18.23 -6.04 -18.49
C ALA A 391 -17.16 -5.57 -19.49
N PRO A 392 -17.12 -6.11 -20.71
CA PRO A 392 -16.21 -5.60 -21.74
C PRO A 392 -16.55 -4.15 -22.10
N THR A 393 -15.52 -3.33 -22.31
CA THR A 393 -15.62 -1.96 -22.80
C THR A 393 -15.04 -1.86 -24.21
N ALA A 394 -15.48 -0.86 -24.99
CA ALA A 394 -14.94 -0.61 -26.33
C ALA A 394 -13.42 -0.35 -26.35
N ILE A 395 -12.87 0.10 -25.21
CA ILE A 395 -11.45 0.38 -25.03
C ILE A 395 -10.81 -0.72 -24.18
N GLN A 396 -9.74 -1.30 -24.70
CA GLN A 396 -8.88 -2.21 -23.94
C GLN A 396 -8.24 -1.42 -22.79
N THR A 397 -8.49 -1.86 -21.58
CA THR A 397 -8.11 -1.17 -20.34
C THR A 397 -7.43 -2.17 -19.42
N ALA A 398 -6.27 -1.78 -18.88
CA ALA A 398 -5.59 -2.51 -17.80
C ALA A 398 -5.79 -1.76 -16.48
N THR A 399 -5.62 -2.47 -15.37
CA THR A 399 -5.61 -1.93 -14.01
C THR A 399 -4.21 -2.08 -13.43
N VAL A 400 -3.72 -1.06 -12.74
CA VAL A 400 -2.39 -1.07 -12.12
C VAL A 400 -2.43 -0.37 -10.77
N SER A 401 -1.62 -0.82 -9.82
CA SER A 401 -1.47 -0.13 -8.54
C SER A 401 -0.53 1.07 -8.68
N ALA A 402 -0.63 2.04 -7.76
CA ALA A 402 0.32 3.14 -7.64
C ALA A 402 1.75 2.64 -7.52
N HIS A 403 1.96 1.58 -6.71
CA HIS A 403 3.25 0.93 -6.53
C HIS A 403 3.84 0.43 -7.86
N SER A 404 3.07 -0.36 -8.62
CA SER A 404 3.52 -0.84 -9.94
C SER A 404 3.76 0.32 -10.91
N LEU A 405 2.89 1.33 -10.93
CA LEU A 405 3.04 2.50 -11.81
C LEU A 405 4.37 3.23 -11.55
N GLU A 406 4.68 3.47 -10.28
CA GLU A 406 5.88 4.15 -9.81
C GLU A 406 7.18 3.41 -10.16
N GLU A 407 7.14 2.08 -10.27
CA GLU A 407 8.29 1.29 -10.72
C GLU A 407 8.39 1.18 -12.25
N ILE A 408 7.25 1.12 -12.93
CA ILE A 408 7.19 0.84 -14.37
C ILE A 408 7.49 2.10 -15.18
N LEU A 409 6.87 3.24 -14.87
CA LEU A 409 7.01 4.45 -15.69
C LEU A 409 8.43 5.01 -15.77
N PRO A 410 9.21 5.11 -14.66
CA PRO A 410 10.60 5.55 -14.75
C PRO A 410 11.47 4.61 -15.60
N THR A 411 11.22 3.31 -15.50
CA THR A 411 11.92 2.30 -16.30
C THR A 411 11.58 2.48 -17.78
N LEU A 412 10.29 2.59 -18.12
CA LEU A 412 9.84 2.80 -19.51
C LEU A 412 10.37 4.10 -20.12
N ALA A 413 10.40 5.18 -19.35
CA ALA A 413 10.89 6.48 -19.81
C ALA A 413 12.36 6.44 -20.27
N GLY A 414 13.15 5.48 -19.76
CA GLY A 414 14.55 5.28 -20.15
C GLY A 414 14.76 4.37 -21.38
N LEU A 415 13.70 3.77 -21.94
CA LEU A 415 13.81 2.80 -23.03
C LEU A 415 13.55 3.44 -24.39
N ALA A 416 14.43 3.15 -25.36
CA ALA A 416 14.29 3.63 -26.74
C ALA A 416 13.01 3.09 -27.41
N ASP A 417 12.59 1.87 -27.09
CA ASP A 417 11.37 1.20 -27.56
C ASP A 417 10.21 1.28 -26.53
N GLY A 418 10.27 2.26 -25.62
CA GLY A 418 9.31 2.39 -24.52
C GLY A 418 7.86 2.57 -24.99
N GLN A 419 7.64 3.24 -26.12
CA GLN A 419 6.30 3.47 -26.68
C GLN A 419 5.69 2.16 -27.21
N GLU A 420 6.46 1.40 -27.97
CA GLU A 420 6.06 0.12 -28.54
C GLU A 420 5.78 -0.89 -27.44
N ARG A 421 6.65 -0.94 -26.42
CA ARG A 421 6.45 -1.78 -25.23
C ARG A 421 5.18 -1.44 -24.49
N LEU A 422 4.90 -0.16 -24.28
CA LEU A 422 3.70 0.28 -23.59
C LEU A 422 2.43 -0.07 -24.39
N LEU A 423 2.42 0.20 -25.71
CA LEU A 423 1.29 -0.18 -26.58
C LEU A 423 1.06 -1.69 -26.61
N ALA A 424 2.14 -2.48 -26.72
CA ALA A 424 2.06 -3.94 -26.70
C ALA A 424 1.54 -4.45 -25.35
N ALA A 425 2.03 -3.91 -24.24
CA ALA A 425 1.60 -4.27 -22.88
C ALA A 425 0.12 -3.96 -22.63
N LEU A 426 -0.39 -2.87 -23.20
CA LEU A 426 -1.80 -2.49 -23.08
C LEU A 426 -2.69 -3.09 -24.17
N THR A 427 -2.13 -3.87 -25.10
CA THR A 427 -2.90 -4.60 -26.11
C THR A 427 -3.10 -6.04 -25.66
N ALA A 428 -4.35 -6.45 -25.48
CA ALA A 428 -4.66 -7.83 -25.11
C ALA A 428 -4.26 -8.78 -26.24
N THR A 429 -3.65 -9.92 -25.89
CA THR A 429 -3.28 -10.98 -26.82
C THR A 429 -3.72 -12.30 -26.22
N PRO A 430 -4.92 -12.80 -26.56
CA PRO A 430 -5.49 -13.98 -25.93
C PRO A 430 -4.49 -15.15 -25.88
N PRO A 431 -4.38 -15.86 -24.74
CA PRO A 431 -5.19 -15.72 -23.52
C PRO A 431 -4.69 -14.62 -22.55
N THR A 432 -3.69 -13.83 -22.93
CA THR A 432 -3.05 -12.86 -22.04
C THR A 432 -3.80 -11.51 -22.07
N PRO A 433 -4.36 -11.04 -20.94
CA PRO A 433 -5.00 -9.74 -20.85
C PRO A 433 -4.00 -8.59 -21.02
N ALA A 434 -4.50 -7.37 -21.18
CA ALA A 434 -3.69 -6.18 -21.07
C ALA A 434 -3.11 -6.07 -19.66
N GLY A 435 -1.87 -5.60 -19.52
CA GLY A 435 -1.20 -5.49 -18.22
C GLY A 435 0.09 -4.69 -18.35
N LEU A 436 0.19 -3.61 -17.57
CA LEU A 436 1.27 -2.63 -17.69
C LEU A 436 2.64 -3.22 -17.35
N GLU A 437 2.70 -4.18 -16.44
CA GLU A 437 3.90 -4.89 -15.98
C GLU A 437 4.65 -5.55 -17.14
N ARG A 438 3.94 -5.94 -18.21
CA ARG A 438 4.55 -6.54 -19.41
C ARG A 438 5.47 -5.58 -20.14
N ALA A 439 5.26 -4.27 -20.00
CA ALA A 439 6.02 -3.25 -20.71
C ALA A 439 7.51 -3.26 -20.33
N VAL A 440 7.85 -3.75 -19.14
CA VAL A 440 9.21 -3.76 -18.58
C VAL A 440 9.70 -5.17 -18.25
N LYS A 441 9.02 -6.19 -18.79
CA LYS A 441 9.45 -7.58 -18.62
C LYS A 441 10.83 -7.79 -19.24
N GLY A 442 11.75 -8.35 -18.45
CA GLY A 442 13.13 -8.63 -18.88
C GLY A 442 14.04 -7.40 -18.93
N VAL A 443 13.63 -6.29 -18.33
CA VAL A 443 14.40 -5.04 -18.24
C VAL A 443 14.76 -4.77 -16.78
N ASP A 444 15.98 -4.30 -16.54
CA ASP A 444 16.42 -3.86 -15.22
C ASP A 444 15.62 -2.63 -14.77
N ARG A 445 15.14 -2.65 -13.52
CA ARG A 445 14.30 -1.59 -13.00
C ARG A 445 15.13 -0.35 -12.69
N VAL A 446 14.62 0.80 -13.13
CA VAL A 446 15.20 2.12 -12.83
C VAL A 446 14.51 2.66 -11.58
N ARG A 447 15.29 3.26 -10.68
CA ARG A 447 14.75 3.93 -9.49
C ARG A 447 13.90 5.13 -9.90
N ASN A 448 12.76 5.30 -9.24
CA ASN A 448 11.85 6.41 -9.52
C ASN A 448 12.48 7.75 -9.09
N PRO A 449 12.73 8.70 -10.03
CA PRO A 449 13.33 9.99 -9.69
C PRO A 449 12.44 10.85 -8.79
N ILE A 450 11.12 10.66 -8.82
CA ILE A 450 10.18 11.35 -7.92
C ILE A 450 10.37 10.86 -6.49
N SER A 451 10.34 9.54 -6.28
CA SER A 451 10.58 8.92 -4.98
C SER A 451 11.99 9.22 -4.46
N LEU A 452 13.01 9.21 -5.32
CA LEU A 452 14.38 9.56 -4.94
C LEU A 452 14.48 11.00 -4.43
N LYS A 453 13.91 11.97 -5.14
CA LYS A 453 13.90 13.37 -4.66
C LYS A 453 13.23 13.48 -3.28
N LEU A 454 12.06 12.87 -3.11
CA LEU A 454 11.32 12.91 -1.85
C LEU A 454 12.11 12.25 -0.71
N TRP A 455 12.80 11.16 -1.02
CA TRP A 455 13.71 10.51 -0.09
C TRP A 455 14.85 11.44 0.31
N ASP A 456 15.53 12.05 -0.68
CA ASP A 456 16.68 12.92 -0.44
C ASP A 456 16.28 14.18 0.35
N ASP A 457 15.12 14.77 0.04
CA ASP A 457 14.58 15.92 0.78
C ASP A 457 14.24 15.54 2.23
N TRP A 458 13.63 14.38 2.42
CA TRP A 458 13.30 13.87 3.76
C TRP A 458 14.57 13.53 4.56
N GLU A 459 15.54 12.85 3.95
CA GLU A 459 16.84 12.54 4.56
C GLU A 459 17.60 13.82 4.93
N ALA A 460 17.58 14.84 4.06
CA ALA A 460 18.18 16.14 4.35
C ALA A 460 17.47 16.89 5.50
N SER A 461 16.17 16.64 5.70
CA SER A 461 15.41 17.17 6.85
C SER A 461 15.73 16.46 8.17
N VAL A 462 16.47 15.34 8.13
CA VAL A 462 16.89 14.54 9.29
C VAL A 462 18.42 14.68 9.47
N PRO A 463 18.89 15.60 10.32
CA PRO A 463 20.31 15.94 10.42
C PRO A 463 21.29 14.84 10.88
N ALA A 464 20.86 13.60 11.15
CA ALA A 464 21.69 12.56 11.77
C ALA A 464 21.88 11.26 10.97
N ILE A 465 21.22 11.04 9.82
CA ILE A 465 21.37 9.75 9.09
C ILE A 465 22.71 9.67 8.31
N ILE A 466 23.30 10.81 7.94
CA ILE A 466 24.56 10.86 7.19
C ILE A 466 25.73 10.26 7.98
N ALA A 467 25.75 10.34 9.32
CA ALA A 467 26.84 9.78 10.12
C ALA A 467 26.79 8.24 10.25
N ALA A 468 25.60 7.63 10.27
CA ALA A 468 25.44 6.20 10.47
C ALA A 468 25.68 5.39 9.19
N ARG A 469 25.36 5.95 8.02
CA ARG A 469 25.50 5.26 6.73
C ARG A 469 26.94 5.23 6.21
N HIS A 470 27.72 6.28 6.47
CA HIS A 470 29.15 6.34 6.15
C HIS A 470 30.05 5.55 7.11
N ALA A 471 29.53 5.08 8.26
CA ALA A 471 30.25 4.20 9.17
C ALA A 471 29.97 2.69 8.92
N ALA A 472 28.98 2.38 8.07
CA ALA A 472 28.55 1.00 7.76
C ALA A 472 28.82 0.58 6.29
N GLN A 473 29.39 1.48 5.49
CA GLN A 473 30.04 1.19 4.20
C GLN A 473 31.55 1.34 4.38
#